data_AF-A0A9E6R8U0-F1
#
_entry.id   AF-A0A9E6R8U0-F1
#
_cell.length_a   1.000
_cell.length_b   1.000
_cell.length_c   1.000
_cell.angle_alpha   90.00
_cell.angle_beta   90.00
_cell.angle_gamma   90.00
#
_symmetry.space_group_name_H-M   'P 1'
#
loop_
_entity.id
_entity.type
_entity.pdbx_description
1 polymer ?
#
loop_
_entity_poly.entity_id
_entity_poly.type
_entity_poly.pdbx_seq_one_letter_code
_entity_poly.pdbx_strand_id
1 'polypeptide(L)'
;MIPIRFLAAASLLASLGAPALAADPAAQAWVENKSEPTLCAEFDNVYYTFTNPKVGRFAIDVTPPVYLPDMKTDSTGPDFANCEAMKDDPKHKFEPKKLTLYEDDQIRIVGHTYAESWRARGAEVIVGDIDEADLHLVQWFEKVNGDFQEFLVVYPFDGYWRAKPIPTEAFPEAAYGTSFLVGPIEHHTGRSSTSQNSRSTRRRAPSA
;
A
#
# COMPACT_ATOMS: atom_id res chain seq x y z
N MET A 1 50.95 -61.46 -24.89
CA MET A 1 50.39 -60.29 -25.62
C MET A 1 48.89 -60.53 -25.72
N ILE A 2 47.92 -59.76 -25.20
CA ILE A 2 47.78 -58.48 -24.50
C ILE A 2 46.47 -58.63 -23.67
N PRO A 3 46.36 -58.19 -22.41
CA PRO A 3 45.11 -58.30 -21.65
C PRO A 3 44.17 -57.13 -21.97
N ILE A 4 42.89 -57.44 -22.18
CA ILE A 4 41.81 -56.46 -22.38
C ILE A 4 41.50 -55.81 -21.02
N ARG A 5 41.80 -54.52 -20.89
CA ARG A 5 41.46 -53.71 -19.71
C ARG A 5 40.06 -53.13 -19.87
N PHE A 6 39.16 -53.48 -18.97
CA PHE A 6 37.91 -52.75 -18.75
C PHE A 6 38.24 -51.35 -18.19
N LEU A 7 37.97 -50.28 -18.94
CA LEU A 7 37.88 -48.93 -18.38
C LEU A 7 36.43 -48.70 -17.92
N ALA A 8 36.23 -48.71 -16.61
CA ALA A 8 35.03 -48.15 -16.00
C ALA A 8 35.18 -46.62 -15.99
N ALA A 9 34.41 -45.92 -16.82
CA ALA A 9 34.34 -44.46 -16.81
C ALA A 9 33.40 -44.01 -15.67
N ALA A 10 33.96 -43.69 -14.51
CA ALA A 10 33.24 -43.02 -13.44
C ALA A 10 32.95 -41.57 -13.87
N SER A 11 31.72 -41.31 -14.30
CA SER A 11 31.24 -39.96 -14.59
C SER A 11 30.94 -39.25 -13.27
N LEU A 12 31.88 -38.41 -12.82
CA LEU A 12 31.70 -37.52 -11.68
C LEU A 12 30.74 -36.40 -12.10
N LEU A 13 29.45 -36.50 -11.74
CA LEU A 13 28.53 -35.36 -11.83
C LEU A 13 29.00 -34.30 -10.82
N ALA A 14 29.74 -33.31 -11.32
CA ALA A 14 29.97 -32.07 -10.60
C ALA A 14 28.65 -31.32 -10.51
N SER A 15 27.96 -31.49 -9.39
CA SER A 15 26.88 -30.61 -8.95
C SER A 15 27.44 -29.20 -8.79
N LEU A 16 27.34 -28.41 -9.86
CA LEU A 16 27.42 -26.95 -9.80
C LEU A 16 26.26 -26.47 -8.94
N GLY A 17 26.43 -26.51 -7.62
CA GLY A 17 25.59 -25.77 -6.70
C GLY A 17 25.74 -24.30 -7.05
N ALA A 18 24.70 -23.72 -7.65
CA ALA A 18 24.60 -22.27 -7.73
C ALA A 18 24.81 -21.73 -6.31
N PRO A 19 25.67 -20.72 -6.11
CA PRO A 19 25.76 -20.11 -4.79
C PRO A 19 24.36 -19.60 -4.46
N ALA A 20 23.74 -20.17 -3.44
CA ALA A 20 22.61 -19.53 -2.80
C ALA A 20 23.14 -18.13 -2.42
N LEU A 21 22.60 -17.09 -3.05
CA LEU A 21 22.82 -15.71 -2.62
C LEU A 21 22.30 -15.65 -1.20
N ALA A 22 23.20 -15.88 -0.23
CA ALA A 22 22.90 -15.62 1.16
C ALA A 22 22.60 -14.13 1.23
N ALA A 23 21.34 -13.78 1.45
CA ALA A 23 20.94 -12.41 1.69
C ALA A 23 21.82 -11.88 2.82
N ASP A 24 22.61 -10.83 2.55
CA ASP A 24 23.38 -10.14 3.57
C ASP A 24 22.41 -9.82 4.71
N PRO A 25 22.61 -10.34 5.93
CA PRO A 25 21.74 -10.03 7.06
C PRO A 25 21.63 -8.52 7.31
N ALA A 26 22.66 -7.76 6.92
CA ALA A 26 22.63 -6.31 6.98
C ALA A 26 21.71 -5.66 5.92
N ALA A 27 21.24 -6.39 4.92
CA ALA A 27 20.31 -5.95 3.89
C ALA A 27 18.85 -6.39 4.14
N GLN A 28 18.56 -7.06 5.26
CA GLN A 28 17.19 -7.47 5.63
C GLN A 28 16.46 -6.37 6.39
N ALA A 29 15.16 -6.19 6.14
CA ALA A 29 14.36 -5.26 6.93
C ALA A 29 14.10 -5.80 8.34
N TRP A 30 14.23 -4.94 9.35
CA TRP A 30 13.75 -5.22 10.70
C TRP A 30 12.24 -5.10 10.72
N VAL A 31 11.58 -6.10 11.34
CA VAL A 31 10.13 -6.13 11.49
C VAL A 31 9.78 -5.80 12.93
N GLU A 32 8.97 -4.78 13.13
CA GLU A 32 8.43 -4.41 14.44
C GLU A 32 6.90 -4.54 14.43
N ASN A 33 6.35 -5.29 15.38
CA ASN A 33 4.92 -5.37 15.60
C ASN A 33 4.46 -4.20 16.47
N LYS A 34 3.57 -3.36 15.93
CA LYS A 34 2.96 -2.21 16.60
C LYS A 34 1.43 -2.33 16.66
N SER A 35 0.92 -3.55 16.54
CA SER A 35 -0.51 -3.83 16.58
C SER A 35 -1.08 -3.54 17.98
N GLU A 36 -2.22 -2.87 18.03
CA GLU A 36 -2.99 -2.64 19.25
C GLU A 36 -4.40 -3.23 19.11
N PRO A 37 -4.92 -3.92 20.14
CA PRO A 37 -6.29 -4.44 20.09
C PRO A 37 -7.30 -3.28 20.13
N THR A 38 -8.21 -3.26 19.17
CA THR A 38 -9.29 -2.27 19.09
C THR A 38 -10.56 -2.89 18.49
N LEU A 39 -11.73 -2.35 18.88
CA LEU A 39 -13.03 -2.67 18.30
C LEU A 39 -13.54 -1.58 17.34
N CYS A 40 -12.80 -0.47 17.21
CA CYS A 40 -13.14 0.61 16.31
C CYS A 40 -12.62 0.29 14.90
N ALA A 41 -13.52 0.24 13.90
CA ALA A 41 -13.16 -0.06 12.52
C ALA A 41 -12.29 1.02 11.83
N GLU A 42 -12.20 2.23 12.40
CA GLU A 42 -11.30 3.28 11.87
C GLU A 42 -9.83 2.99 12.15
N PHE A 43 -9.53 2.32 13.26
CA PHE A 43 -8.15 2.16 13.72
C PHE A 43 -7.56 0.82 13.29
N ASP A 44 -6.31 0.87 12.81
CA ASP A 44 -5.56 -0.32 12.43
C ASP A 44 -5.29 -1.19 13.67
N ASN A 45 -5.89 -2.38 13.69
CA ASN A 45 -5.63 -3.40 14.73
C ASN A 45 -4.43 -4.30 14.39
N VAL A 46 -3.90 -4.19 13.16
CA VAL A 46 -2.73 -4.92 12.67
C VAL A 46 -1.79 -3.91 12.03
N TYR A 47 -0.64 -3.68 12.68
CA TYR A 47 0.34 -2.72 12.20
C TYR A 47 1.75 -3.24 12.39
N TYR A 48 2.49 -3.34 11.28
CA TYR A 48 3.88 -3.76 11.25
C TYR A 48 4.72 -2.72 10.52
N THR A 49 5.92 -2.49 11.02
CA THR A 49 6.91 -1.66 10.31
C THR A 49 8.04 -2.53 9.80
N PHE A 50 8.51 -2.21 8.58
CA PHE A 50 9.65 -2.86 7.93
C PHE A 50 10.69 -1.77 7.69
N THR A 51 11.80 -1.81 8.42
CA THR A 51 12.80 -0.73 8.38
C THR A 51 14.20 -1.28 8.14
N ASN A 52 14.96 -0.68 7.24
CA ASN A 52 16.42 -0.78 7.17
C ASN A 52 16.91 0.29 6.17
N PRO A 53 17.81 1.21 6.56
CA PRO A 53 18.29 2.27 5.67
C PRO A 53 19.08 1.76 4.46
N LYS A 54 19.49 0.48 4.45
CA LYS A 54 20.14 -0.19 3.32
C LYS A 54 19.15 -0.82 2.33
N VAL A 55 17.87 -0.97 2.70
CA VAL A 55 16.83 -1.47 1.81
C VAL A 55 16.32 -0.33 0.93
N GLY A 56 16.75 -0.31 -0.33
CA GLY A 56 16.35 0.70 -1.31
C GLY A 56 15.31 0.23 -2.33
N ARG A 57 14.87 -1.03 -2.25
CA ARG A 57 13.92 -1.65 -3.18
C ARG A 57 13.01 -2.61 -2.45
N PHE A 58 11.75 -2.62 -2.86
CA PHE A 58 10.69 -3.45 -2.30
C PHE A 58 9.81 -3.95 -3.45
N ALA A 59 9.22 -5.12 -3.25
CA ALA A 59 8.11 -5.63 -4.04
C ALA A 59 6.97 -5.87 -3.05
N ILE A 60 5.75 -5.48 -3.44
CA ILE A 60 4.56 -5.64 -2.62
C ILE A 60 3.61 -6.54 -3.40
N ASP A 61 3.43 -7.75 -2.88
CA ASP A 61 2.46 -8.70 -3.40
C ASP A 61 1.24 -8.71 -2.47
N VAL A 62 0.06 -8.48 -3.04
CA VAL A 62 -1.21 -8.51 -2.31
C VAL A 62 -2.02 -9.69 -2.79
N THR A 63 -2.23 -10.65 -1.89
CA THR A 63 -3.03 -11.85 -2.15
C THR A 63 -4.32 -11.83 -1.34
N PRO A 64 -5.36 -12.55 -1.79
CA PRO A 64 -6.56 -12.75 -0.98
C PRO A 64 -6.21 -13.34 0.39
N PRO A 65 -6.91 -12.95 1.47
CA PRO A 65 -6.66 -13.52 2.79
C PRO A 65 -6.92 -15.04 2.78
N VAL A 66 -6.09 -15.80 3.51
CA VAL A 66 -6.16 -17.27 3.52
C VAL A 66 -7.49 -17.82 4.07
N TYR A 67 -8.21 -17.03 4.87
CA TYR A 67 -9.51 -17.39 5.43
C TYR A 67 -10.69 -17.06 4.50
N LEU A 68 -10.42 -16.42 3.36
CA LEU A 68 -11.47 -15.99 2.43
C LEU A 68 -12.39 -17.14 1.96
N PRO A 69 -11.89 -18.34 1.60
CA PRO A 69 -12.75 -19.45 1.18
C PRO A 69 -13.76 -19.94 2.24
N ASP A 70 -13.46 -19.72 3.52
CA ASP A 70 -14.30 -20.16 4.64
C ASP A 70 -15.29 -19.06 5.08
N MET A 71 -15.22 -17.87 4.48
CA MET A 71 -16.05 -16.73 4.86
C MET A 71 -17.50 -16.93 4.42
N LYS A 72 -18.44 -16.90 5.38
CA LYS A 72 -19.88 -17.10 5.14
C LYS A 72 -20.64 -15.82 4.82
N THR A 73 -20.12 -14.69 5.31
CA THR A 73 -20.75 -13.37 5.18
C THR A 73 -19.68 -12.39 4.73
N ASP A 74 -19.92 -11.76 3.59
CA ASP A 74 -19.12 -10.63 3.10
C ASP A 74 -19.70 -9.33 3.66
N SER A 75 -19.10 -8.83 4.74
CA SER A 75 -19.52 -7.58 5.38
C SER A 75 -18.59 -6.46 4.93
N THR A 76 -19.11 -5.59 4.08
CA THR A 76 -18.36 -4.50 3.43
C THR A 76 -18.51 -3.15 4.13
N GLY A 77 -19.51 -3.02 5.01
CA GLY A 77 -19.75 -1.80 5.79
C GLY A 77 -18.85 -1.74 7.04
N PRO A 78 -18.22 -0.58 7.33
CA PRO A 78 -17.48 -0.40 8.57
C PRO A 78 -18.42 -0.38 9.80
N ASP A 79 -17.96 -0.93 10.92
CA ASP A 79 -18.63 -0.82 12.22
C ASP A 79 -17.96 0.27 13.09
N PHE A 80 -18.64 1.41 13.20
CA PHE A 80 -18.16 2.55 13.97
C PHE A 80 -18.70 2.61 15.41
N ALA A 81 -19.42 1.58 15.89
CA ALA A 81 -20.06 1.61 17.21
C ALA A 81 -19.09 1.92 18.37
N ASN A 82 -17.81 1.56 18.21
CA ASN A 82 -16.75 1.74 19.21
C ASN A 82 -15.74 2.85 18.84
N CYS A 83 -16.06 3.74 17.89
CA CYS A 83 -15.16 4.79 17.40
C CYS A 83 -15.47 6.15 18.04
N GLU A 84 -15.08 6.37 19.29
CA GLU A 84 -15.33 7.65 19.97
C GLU A 84 -14.44 8.79 19.46
N ALA A 85 -13.21 8.48 19.05
CA ALA A 85 -12.17 9.46 18.75
C ALA A 85 -12.44 10.34 17.52
N MET A 86 -13.29 9.90 16.58
CA MET A 86 -13.60 10.65 15.35
C MET A 86 -14.67 11.73 15.52
N LYS A 87 -15.36 11.78 16.67
CA LYS A 87 -16.52 12.67 16.86
C LYS A 87 -16.16 14.15 16.76
N ASP A 88 -14.94 14.49 17.13
CA ASP A 88 -14.45 15.86 17.20
C ASP A 88 -13.62 16.27 15.97
N ASP A 89 -13.55 15.42 14.95
CA ASP A 89 -12.83 15.75 13.73
C ASP A 89 -13.45 16.97 13.03
N PRO A 90 -12.61 17.92 12.54
CA PRO A 90 -13.09 19.06 11.80
C PRO A 90 -13.94 18.66 10.58
N LYS A 91 -14.85 19.54 10.17
CA LYS A 91 -15.74 19.32 9.03
C LYS A 91 -15.57 20.42 8.01
N HIS A 92 -14.46 20.38 7.29
CA HIS A 92 -14.17 21.34 6.22
C HIS A 92 -15.01 21.00 4.99
N LYS A 93 -15.60 22.01 4.36
CA LYS A 93 -16.46 21.86 3.19
C LYS A 93 -15.65 22.06 1.90
N PHE A 94 -16.00 21.27 0.89
CA PHE A 94 -15.38 21.29 -0.42
C PHE A 94 -16.44 21.16 -1.50
N GLU A 95 -16.11 21.60 -2.71
CA GLU A 95 -16.89 21.28 -3.91
C GLU A 95 -16.57 19.84 -4.35
N PRO A 96 -17.55 18.92 -4.34
CA PRO A 96 -17.29 17.54 -4.71
C PRO A 96 -16.85 17.42 -6.16
N LYS A 97 -15.82 16.61 -6.39
CA LYS A 97 -15.23 16.38 -7.71
C LYS A 97 -14.99 14.90 -7.91
N LYS A 98 -15.32 14.38 -9.10
CA LYS A 98 -14.90 13.06 -9.58
C LYS A 98 -14.44 13.23 -11.02
N LEU A 99 -13.21 12.87 -11.31
CA LEU A 99 -12.62 13.03 -12.64
C LEU A 99 -11.72 11.85 -13.01
N THR A 100 -11.69 11.51 -14.29
CA THR A 100 -10.72 10.55 -14.83
C THR A 100 -9.40 11.27 -15.05
N LEU A 101 -8.35 10.84 -14.35
CA LEU A 101 -6.98 11.37 -14.45
C LEU A 101 -6.16 10.66 -15.54
N TYR A 102 -6.54 9.43 -15.88
CA TYR A 102 -5.96 8.65 -16.96
C TYR A 102 -6.93 7.53 -17.34
N GLU A 103 -7.03 7.19 -18.62
CA GLU A 103 -7.76 6.00 -19.07
C GLU A 103 -7.23 5.50 -20.40
N ASP A 104 -7.00 4.19 -20.47
CA ASP A 104 -6.76 3.45 -21.71
C ASP A 104 -7.59 2.15 -21.71
N ASP A 105 -7.23 1.18 -22.56
CA ASP A 105 -7.96 -0.07 -22.69
C ASP A 105 -7.74 -1.06 -21.52
N GLN A 106 -6.75 -0.82 -20.66
CA GLN A 106 -6.34 -1.68 -19.54
C GLN A 106 -6.43 -1.00 -18.17
N ILE A 107 -6.25 0.31 -18.09
CA ILE A 107 -6.10 1.06 -16.84
C ILE A 107 -7.05 2.25 -16.83
N ARG A 108 -7.62 2.53 -15.66
CA ARG A 108 -8.34 3.77 -15.38
C ARG A 108 -7.89 4.33 -14.04
N ILE A 109 -7.56 5.63 -14.00
CA ILE A 109 -7.23 6.35 -12.78
C ILE A 109 -8.28 7.43 -12.54
N VAL A 110 -8.87 7.46 -11.35
CA VAL A 110 -9.95 8.38 -11.00
C VAL A 110 -9.58 9.16 -9.74
N GLY A 111 -9.66 10.49 -9.82
CA GLY A 111 -9.50 11.39 -8.68
C GLY A 111 -10.83 11.74 -8.03
N HIS A 112 -10.81 11.94 -6.71
CA HIS A 112 -11.98 12.27 -5.90
C HIS A 112 -11.71 13.44 -4.94
N THR A 113 -12.64 14.37 -4.89
CA THR A 113 -12.82 15.36 -3.81
C THR A 113 -14.19 15.11 -3.19
N TYR A 114 -14.23 14.87 -1.88
CA TYR A 114 -15.47 14.65 -1.12
C TYR A 114 -16.04 15.98 -0.61
N ALA A 115 -17.35 16.04 -0.38
CA ALA A 115 -18.03 17.25 0.11
C ALA A 115 -17.54 17.73 1.49
N GLU A 116 -17.04 16.80 2.30
CA GLU A 116 -16.53 17.06 3.64
C GLU A 116 -15.23 16.29 3.86
N SER A 117 -14.29 16.92 4.57
CA SER A 117 -13.06 16.29 5.04
C SER A 117 -12.62 16.90 6.37
N TRP A 118 -11.93 16.11 7.18
CA TRP A 118 -11.25 16.57 8.39
C TRP A 118 -9.93 17.30 8.08
N ARG A 119 -9.41 17.13 6.86
CA ARG A 119 -8.31 17.91 6.32
C ARG A 119 -8.83 19.24 5.77
N ALA A 120 -8.09 20.32 5.99
CA ALA A 120 -8.46 21.65 5.52
C ALA A 120 -8.19 21.91 4.02
N ARG A 121 -7.50 20.98 3.34
CA ARG A 121 -7.20 21.02 1.91
C ARG A 121 -6.97 19.59 1.39
N GLY A 122 -7.07 19.38 0.09
CA GLY A 122 -6.66 18.10 -0.51
C GLY A 122 -5.20 18.11 -0.98
N ALA A 123 -4.82 17.08 -1.72
CA ALA A 123 -3.50 16.94 -2.32
C ALA A 123 -3.46 17.45 -3.76
N GLU A 124 -2.27 17.86 -4.18
CA GLU A 124 -1.91 18.06 -5.57
C GLU A 124 -1.45 16.72 -6.14
N VAL A 125 -1.99 16.32 -7.29
CA VAL A 125 -1.73 15.05 -7.95
C VAL A 125 -1.51 15.29 -9.43
N ILE A 126 -0.38 14.78 -9.93
CA ILE A 126 -0.03 14.84 -11.34
C ILE A 126 -0.06 13.43 -11.93
N VAL A 127 -0.83 13.25 -13.01
CA VAL A 127 -0.91 12.00 -13.77
C VAL A 127 -0.80 12.35 -15.26
N GLY A 128 0.34 11.99 -15.88
CA GLY A 128 0.63 12.39 -17.25
C GLY A 128 0.62 13.92 -17.39
N ASP A 129 -0.26 14.43 -18.25
CA ASP A 129 -0.44 15.86 -18.49
C ASP A 129 -1.52 16.51 -17.59
N ILE A 130 -2.19 15.74 -16.74
CA ILE A 130 -3.22 16.23 -15.82
C ILE A 130 -2.56 16.60 -14.49
N ASP A 131 -2.72 17.85 -14.08
CA ASP A 131 -2.26 18.40 -12.80
C ASP A 131 -3.47 18.93 -12.03
N GLU A 132 -3.85 18.23 -10.97
CA GLU A 132 -5.11 18.43 -10.27
C GLU A 132 -4.91 18.59 -8.77
N ALA A 133 -5.52 19.65 -8.23
CA ALA A 133 -5.47 19.97 -6.82
C ALA A 133 -6.74 19.51 -6.08
N ASP A 134 -6.64 19.58 -4.75
CA ASP A 134 -7.70 19.28 -3.79
C ASP A 134 -8.27 17.85 -3.89
N LEU A 135 -7.46 16.88 -4.33
CA LEU A 135 -7.88 15.47 -4.32
C LEU A 135 -7.72 14.87 -2.92
N HIS A 136 -8.77 14.23 -2.44
CA HIS A 136 -8.79 13.48 -1.18
C HIS A 136 -8.41 12.01 -1.38
N LEU A 137 -8.69 11.48 -2.57
CA LEU A 137 -8.51 10.07 -2.88
C LEU A 137 -8.28 9.88 -4.39
N VAL A 138 -7.41 8.94 -4.74
CA VAL A 138 -7.15 8.54 -6.13
C VAL A 138 -7.32 7.03 -6.22
N GLN A 139 -8.15 6.56 -7.15
CA GLN A 139 -8.39 5.15 -7.42
C GLN A 139 -7.69 4.74 -8.70
N TRP A 140 -7.01 3.61 -8.69
CA TRP A 140 -6.48 2.92 -9.85
C TRP A 140 -7.29 1.65 -10.06
N PHE A 141 -7.84 1.52 -11.26
CA PHE A 141 -8.52 0.33 -11.75
C PHE A 141 -7.72 -0.36 -12.84
N GLU A 142 -7.69 -1.69 -12.82
CA GLU A 142 -7.15 -2.51 -13.91
C GLU A 142 -8.26 -3.35 -14.52
N LYS A 143 -8.16 -3.61 -15.82
CA LYS A 143 -9.12 -4.43 -16.54
C LYS A 143 -8.82 -5.91 -16.33
N VAL A 144 -9.76 -6.61 -15.72
CA VAL A 144 -9.71 -8.04 -15.46
C VAL A 144 -10.95 -8.69 -16.06
N ASN A 145 -10.76 -9.67 -16.94
CA ASN A 145 -11.85 -10.39 -17.63
C ASN A 145 -12.87 -9.48 -18.35
N GLY A 146 -12.44 -8.29 -18.78
CA GLY A 146 -13.28 -7.34 -19.51
C GLY A 146 -13.80 -6.18 -18.67
N ASP A 147 -13.74 -6.27 -17.34
CA ASP A 147 -14.27 -5.27 -16.41
C ASP A 147 -13.15 -4.57 -15.63
N PHE A 148 -13.34 -3.29 -15.33
CA PHE A 148 -12.41 -2.53 -14.48
C PHE A 148 -12.61 -2.89 -13.00
N GLN A 149 -11.56 -3.42 -12.39
CA GLN A 149 -11.52 -3.78 -10.98
C GLN A 149 -10.61 -2.81 -10.22
N GLU A 150 -11.06 -2.32 -9.07
CA GLU A 150 -10.25 -1.43 -8.24
C GLU A 150 -9.06 -2.20 -7.67
N PHE A 151 -7.86 -1.83 -8.11
CA PHE A 151 -6.61 -2.51 -7.77
C PHE A 151 -5.88 -1.81 -6.62
N LEU A 152 -5.91 -0.47 -6.63
CA LEU A 152 -5.17 0.35 -5.68
C LEU A 152 -5.91 1.65 -5.40
N VAL A 153 -5.92 2.06 -4.13
CA VAL A 153 -6.42 3.36 -3.70
C VAL A 153 -5.28 4.13 -3.05
N VAL A 154 -5.09 5.38 -3.41
CA VAL A 154 -4.08 6.27 -2.83
C VAL A 154 -4.82 7.39 -2.08
N TYR A 155 -4.38 7.63 -0.84
CA TYR A 155 -4.77 8.76 -0.01
C TYR A 155 -3.62 9.78 -0.09
N PRO A 156 -3.56 10.61 -1.15
CA PRO A 156 -2.35 11.34 -1.52
C PRO A 156 -1.90 12.35 -0.46
N PHE A 157 -2.82 12.86 0.36
CA PHE A 157 -2.46 13.79 1.43
C PHE A 157 -1.63 13.13 2.52
N ASP A 158 -2.03 11.93 2.92
CA ASP A 158 -1.48 11.21 4.07
C ASP A 158 -0.37 10.25 3.65
N GLY A 159 -0.27 10.00 2.34
CA GLY A 159 0.71 9.13 1.73
C GLY A 159 0.34 7.65 1.78
N TYR A 160 -0.83 7.28 2.33
CA TYR A 160 -1.30 5.89 2.42
C TYR A 160 -1.74 5.33 1.08
N TRP A 161 -1.40 4.08 0.86
CA TRP A 161 -1.78 3.28 -0.30
C TRP A 161 -2.58 2.11 0.22
N ARG A 162 -3.68 1.75 -0.42
CA ARG A 162 -4.48 0.59 -0.08
C ARG A 162 -4.59 -0.28 -1.31
N ALA A 163 -3.82 -1.37 -1.30
CA ALA A 163 -3.92 -2.37 -2.35
C ALA A 163 -5.06 -3.32 -2.04
N LYS A 164 -5.75 -3.71 -3.10
CA LYS A 164 -6.88 -4.63 -3.06
C LYS A 164 -6.50 -5.90 -3.82
N PRO A 165 -6.70 -7.09 -3.25
CA PRO A 165 -6.50 -8.32 -4.00
C PRO A 165 -7.48 -8.34 -5.18
N ILE A 166 -7.06 -8.94 -6.29
CA ILE A 166 -7.94 -9.13 -7.45
C ILE A 166 -9.16 -9.95 -6.98
N PRO A 167 -10.40 -9.48 -7.23
CA PRO A 167 -11.61 -10.21 -6.90
C PRO A 167 -11.59 -11.64 -7.45
N THR A 168 -12.16 -12.57 -6.68
CA THR A 168 -12.42 -13.94 -7.14
C THR A 168 -13.91 -14.08 -7.44
N GLU A 169 -14.34 -15.12 -8.17
CA GLU A 169 -15.78 -15.35 -8.41
C GLU A 169 -16.61 -15.42 -7.11
N ALA A 170 -16.01 -15.94 -6.03
CA ALA A 170 -16.66 -16.04 -4.73
C ALA A 170 -16.75 -14.68 -3.99
N PHE A 171 -15.88 -13.73 -4.33
CA PHE A 171 -15.77 -12.41 -3.70
C PHE A 171 -15.57 -11.36 -4.80
N PRO A 172 -16.63 -11.06 -5.57
CA PRO A 172 -16.56 -10.18 -6.74
C PRO A 172 -16.32 -8.71 -6.35
N GLU A 173 -16.71 -8.35 -5.13
CA GLU A 173 -16.39 -7.07 -4.52
C GLU A 173 -15.18 -7.29 -3.61
N ALA A 174 -13.98 -6.87 -4.03
CA ALA A 174 -12.81 -6.92 -3.15
C ALA A 174 -12.95 -5.87 -2.03
N ALA A 175 -13.92 -5.97 -1.13
CA ALA A 175 -14.15 -4.96 -0.10
C ALA A 175 -12.96 -4.81 0.87
N TYR A 176 -12.19 -5.89 1.03
CA TYR A 176 -11.00 -5.94 1.87
C TYR A 176 -9.77 -5.44 1.11
N GLY A 177 -8.98 -4.58 1.75
CA GLY A 177 -7.70 -4.11 1.24
C GLY A 177 -6.71 -3.92 2.39
N THR A 178 -5.43 -3.92 2.07
CA THR A 178 -4.37 -3.66 3.06
C THR A 178 -3.77 -2.29 2.80
N SER A 179 -3.72 -1.46 3.84
CA SER A 179 -3.10 -0.14 3.76
C SER A 179 -1.60 -0.25 4.07
N PHE A 180 -0.77 0.48 3.35
CA PHE A 180 0.66 0.54 3.56
C PHE A 180 1.23 1.91 3.20
N LEU A 181 2.41 2.19 3.75
CA LEU A 181 3.25 3.35 3.43
C LEU A 181 4.59 2.83 2.94
N VAL A 182 5.18 3.51 1.95
CA VAL A 182 6.53 3.17 1.50
C VAL A 182 7.39 4.40 1.29
N GLY A 183 8.67 4.29 1.67
CA GLY A 183 9.67 5.32 1.49
C GLY A 183 10.21 5.85 2.82
N PRO A 184 10.76 7.08 2.85
CA PRO A 184 11.23 7.71 4.06
C PRO A 184 10.03 8.16 4.92
N ILE A 185 9.51 7.24 5.72
CA ILE A 185 8.36 7.49 6.59
C ILE A 185 8.84 8.21 7.85
N GLU A 186 8.28 9.39 8.10
CA GLU A 186 8.48 10.12 9.35
C GLU A 186 7.34 9.80 10.32
N HIS A 187 7.68 9.42 11.54
CA HIS A 187 6.71 9.29 12.62
C HIS A 187 6.66 10.60 13.40
N HIS A 188 5.49 11.23 13.42
CA HIS A 188 5.26 12.31 14.38
C HIS A 188 4.97 11.69 15.74
N THR A 189 5.89 11.83 16.70
CA THR A 189 5.65 11.45 18.10
C THR A 189 4.76 12.50 18.75
N GLY A 190 3.46 12.29 18.65
CA GLY A 190 2.41 13.07 19.30
C GLY A 190 1.10 12.31 19.13
N ARG A 191 0.45 11.97 20.22
CA ARG A 191 -0.80 11.18 20.20
C ARG A 191 -1.85 11.91 19.34
N SER A 192 -2.54 11.13 18.51
CA SER A 192 -3.67 11.46 17.62
C SER A 192 -3.29 12.02 16.24
N SER A 193 -3.92 11.39 15.24
CA SER A 193 -4.15 11.81 13.86
C SER A 193 -4.82 13.19 13.70
N THR A 194 -4.74 14.08 14.69
CA THR A 194 -5.36 15.39 14.68
C THR A 194 -4.28 16.42 15.02
N SER A 195 -3.85 17.18 14.01
CA SER A 195 -2.94 18.35 14.05
C SER A 195 -1.59 18.17 13.33
N GLN A 196 -1.63 18.06 12.00
CA GLN A 196 -0.53 18.59 11.19
C GLN A 196 -0.77 20.08 10.93
N ASN A 197 -0.52 20.89 11.95
CA ASN A 197 -0.36 22.33 11.79
C ASN A 197 0.99 22.74 12.37
N SER A 198 2.07 22.44 11.64
CA SER A 198 3.35 23.09 11.87
C SER A 198 3.80 23.79 10.58
N ARG A 199 3.86 25.11 10.67
CA ARG A 199 4.33 26.02 9.62
C ARG A 199 5.76 25.63 9.24
N SER A 200 5.95 25.19 8.00
CA SER A 200 7.24 25.27 7.34
C SER A 200 7.53 26.74 7.02
N THR A 201 8.02 27.48 8.00
CA THR A 201 8.74 28.73 7.70
C THR A 201 10.09 28.34 7.10
N ARG A 202 10.17 28.25 5.77
CA ARG A 202 11.45 28.36 5.05
C ARG A 202 12.08 29.70 5.41
N ARG A 203 12.98 29.72 6.39
CA ARG A 203 13.99 30.77 6.47
C ARG A 203 14.92 30.58 5.27
N ARG A 204 14.82 31.46 4.28
CA ARG A 204 15.89 31.68 3.28
C ARG A 204 17.17 31.98 4.05
N ALA A 205 18.22 31.19 3.81
CA ALA A 205 19.57 31.59 4.16
C ALA A 205 19.94 32.84 3.32
N PRO A 206 20.57 33.86 3.90
CA PRO A 206 21.10 34.97 3.12
C PRO A 206 22.31 34.49 2.33
N SER A 207 22.35 34.85 1.06
CA SER A 207 23.50 34.68 0.18
C SER A 207 24.70 35.45 0.72
N ALA A 208 25.84 34.78 0.82
CA ALA A 208 27.17 35.39 0.89
C ALA A 208 28.05 34.71 -0.16
#